data_AF-A0A3D3A4K9-F1
#
_entry.id   AF-A0A3D3A4K9-F1
#
_cell.length_a   1.000
_cell.length_b   1.000
_cell.length_c   1.000
_cell.angle_alpha   90.00
_cell.angle_beta   90.00
_cell.angle_gamma   90.00
#
_symmetry.space_group_name_H-M   'P 1'
#
loop_
_entity.id
_entity.type
_entity.pdbx_description
1 polymer ?
#
loop_
_entity_poly.entity_id
_entity_poly.type
_entity_poly.pdbx_seq_one_letter_code
_entity_poly.pdbx_strand_id
1 'polypeptide(L)'
;DGFDLGNSPYSYMKPEMKDQTVVLTTTNGTKAINMAKGKDTVVIGSLNNLDALCAWLIEQERDILVLGSGWKDKFNLEDTICAGAIADKCLESGRFFANEDSTVAAKFIFRSSRDNMFAFLKASSHRRRLRKLNLNDDVKYCLTPNNCIAIPILKNGSLVRLNHETVESASV
;
A
#
# COMPACT_ATOMS: atom_id res chain seq x y z
N ASP A 1 -21.02 0.74 -16.64
CA ASP A 1 -21.68 2.06 -16.73
C ASP A 1 -22.14 2.50 -15.35
N GLY A 2 -21.97 3.78 -15.03
CA GLY A 2 -22.39 4.37 -13.74
C GLY A 2 -21.28 4.81 -12.77
N PHE A 3 -20.00 4.82 -13.18
CA PHE A 3 -18.89 5.37 -12.38
C PHE A 3 -18.25 6.57 -13.08
N ASP A 4 -17.96 7.62 -12.32
CA ASP A 4 -17.35 8.85 -12.83
C ASP A 4 -15.84 8.68 -13.12
N LEU A 5 -15.17 7.78 -12.41
CA LEU A 5 -13.72 7.58 -12.46
C LEU A 5 -13.32 6.10 -12.51
N GLY A 6 -12.17 5.83 -13.12
CA GLY A 6 -11.49 4.53 -13.06
C GLY A 6 -10.53 4.42 -11.86
N ASN A 7 -9.75 3.34 -11.82
CA ASN A 7 -8.77 3.09 -10.75
C ASN A 7 -7.33 3.53 -11.11
N SER A 8 -7.17 4.48 -12.04
CA SER A 8 -5.88 5.08 -12.36
C SER A 8 -5.58 6.19 -11.35
N PRO A 9 -4.39 6.21 -10.70
CA PRO A 9 -4.02 7.27 -9.76
C PRO A 9 -4.14 8.68 -10.36
N TYR A 10 -3.81 8.85 -11.65
CA TYR A 10 -3.89 10.15 -12.33
C TYR A 10 -5.31 10.71 -12.39
N SER A 11 -6.33 9.86 -12.34
CA SER A 11 -7.73 10.31 -12.30
C SER A 11 -8.04 11.14 -11.05
N TYR A 12 -7.28 10.93 -9.96
CA TYR A 12 -7.47 11.55 -8.66
C TYR A 12 -6.55 12.75 -8.41
N MET A 13 -5.64 13.07 -9.33
CA MET A 13 -4.68 14.19 -9.20
C MET A 13 -5.22 15.50 -9.76
N LYS A 14 -6.44 15.50 -10.31
CA LYS A 14 -7.02 16.70 -10.90
C LYS A 14 -7.38 17.72 -9.81
N PRO A 15 -7.21 19.03 -10.04
CA PRO A 15 -7.54 20.06 -9.06
C PRO A 15 -8.99 19.98 -8.52
N GLU A 16 -9.93 19.59 -9.39
CA GLU A 16 -11.35 19.37 -9.07
C GLU A 16 -11.61 18.25 -8.05
N MET A 17 -10.66 17.35 -7.83
CA MET A 17 -10.78 16.27 -6.83
C MET A 17 -10.42 16.72 -5.42
N LYS A 18 -9.87 17.93 -5.25
CA LYS A 18 -9.49 18.44 -3.94
C LYS A 18 -10.73 18.58 -3.05
N ASP A 19 -10.61 18.11 -1.81
CA ASP A 19 -11.64 18.15 -0.77
C ASP A 19 -12.95 17.41 -1.14
N GLN A 20 -12.95 16.62 -2.22
CA GLN A 20 -14.08 15.79 -2.61
C GLN A 20 -14.07 14.45 -1.88
N THR A 21 -15.26 13.92 -1.61
CA THR A 21 -15.42 12.54 -1.11
C THR A 21 -15.43 11.59 -2.31
N VAL A 22 -14.55 10.58 -2.27
CA VAL A 22 -14.46 9.55 -3.31
C VAL A 22 -15.07 8.24 -2.82
N VAL A 23 -16.10 7.76 -3.53
CA VAL A 23 -16.62 6.39 -3.34
C VAL A 23 -15.90 5.47 -4.30
N LEU A 24 -14.95 4.70 -3.78
CA LEU A 24 -14.15 3.76 -4.56
C LEU A 24 -14.56 2.31 -4.24
N THR A 25 -14.86 1.53 -5.29
CA THR A 25 -15.01 0.08 -5.17
C THR A 25 -13.92 -0.62 -5.96
N THR A 26 -13.21 -1.53 -5.30
CA THR A 26 -12.21 -2.40 -5.93
C THR A 26 -12.39 -3.81 -5.41
N THR A 27 -12.06 -4.81 -6.22
CA THR A 27 -12.24 -6.22 -5.84
C THR A 27 -11.32 -6.65 -4.70
N ASN A 28 -10.03 -6.26 -4.73
CA ASN A 28 -9.03 -6.78 -3.78
C ASN A 28 -8.81 -5.84 -2.59
N GLY A 29 -8.68 -4.53 -2.85
CA GLY A 29 -8.39 -3.55 -1.80
C GLY A 29 -9.48 -3.48 -0.74
N THR A 30 -10.76 -3.42 -1.16
CA THR A 30 -11.89 -3.38 -0.21
C THR A 30 -12.00 -4.68 0.60
N LYS A 31 -11.67 -5.84 0.01
CA LYS A 31 -11.63 -7.12 0.72
C LYS A 31 -10.56 -7.11 1.81
N ALA A 32 -9.34 -6.66 1.50
CA ALA A 32 -8.25 -6.57 2.47
C ALA A 32 -8.58 -5.63 3.64
N ILE A 33 -9.12 -4.45 3.34
CA ILE A 33 -9.57 -3.49 4.37
C ILE A 33 -10.66 -4.12 5.25
N ASN A 34 -11.65 -4.80 4.65
CA ASN A 34 -12.71 -5.46 5.39
C ASN A 34 -12.21 -6.60 6.30
N MET A 35 -11.16 -7.32 5.90
CA MET A 35 -10.51 -8.32 6.75
C MET A 35 -9.76 -7.68 7.92
N ALA A 36 -9.13 -6.52 7.69
CA ALA A 36 -8.34 -5.82 8.69
C ALA A 36 -9.15 -4.92 9.63
N LYS A 37 -10.40 -4.55 9.30
CA LYS A 37 -11.18 -3.52 10.01
C LYS A 37 -11.40 -3.72 11.50
N GLY A 38 -11.23 -4.96 12.00
CA GLY A 38 -11.32 -5.27 13.43
C GLY A 38 -10.01 -5.08 14.20
N LYS A 39 -8.94 -4.62 13.54
CA LYS A 39 -7.67 -4.28 14.18
C LYS A 39 -7.72 -2.83 14.67
N ASP A 40 -7.01 -2.56 15.77
CA ASP A 40 -7.02 -1.26 16.44
C ASP A 40 -6.64 -0.11 15.51
N THR A 41 -5.66 -0.33 14.64
CA THR A 41 -5.22 0.66 13.65
C THR A 41 -5.04 0.01 12.30
N VAL A 42 -5.69 0.57 11.28
CA VAL A 42 -5.57 0.14 9.89
C VAL A 42 -5.16 1.34 9.04
N VAL A 43 -3.96 1.28 8.47
CA VAL A 43 -3.42 2.29 7.56
C VAL A 43 -3.12 1.69 6.19
N ILE A 44 -3.13 2.53 5.16
CA ILE A 44 -2.87 2.11 3.78
C ILE A 44 -1.42 2.42 3.41
N GLY A 45 -0.70 1.37 3.01
CA GLY A 45 0.66 1.47 2.52
C GLY A 45 0.79 1.22 1.03
N SER A 46 1.72 1.94 0.43
CA SER A 46 2.14 1.83 -0.96
C SER A 46 3.61 2.23 -1.06
N LEU A 47 4.27 1.93 -2.18
CA LEU A 47 5.60 2.49 -2.43
C LEU A 47 5.56 4.02 -2.43
N ASN A 48 4.47 4.60 -2.94
CA ASN A 48 4.27 6.05 -3.05
C ASN A 48 4.41 6.81 -1.73
N ASN A 49 4.02 6.22 -0.59
CA ASN A 49 4.11 6.81 0.75
C ASN A 49 5.06 6.06 1.70
N LEU A 50 5.98 5.26 1.16
CA LEU A 50 6.81 4.31 1.92
C LEU A 50 7.54 4.96 3.10
N ASP A 51 8.23 6.08 2.88
CA ASP A 51 9.05 6.71 3.90
C ASP A 51 8.23 7.31 5.03
N ALA A 52 7.18 8.05 4.68
CA ALA A 52 6.26 8.65 5.64
C ALA A 52 5.57 7.57 6.49
N LEU A 53 5.09 6.51 5.83
CA LEU A 53 4.44 5.39 6.51
C LEU A 53 5.40 4.68 7.46
N CYS A 54 6.59 4.29 7.01
CA CYS A 54 7.54 3.56 7.85
C CYS A 54 8.01 4.40 9.03
N ALA A 55 8.28 5.69 8.84
CA ALA A 55 8.61 6.59 9.95
C ALA A 55 7.50 6.58 11.02
N TRP A 56 6.25 6.76 10.59
CA TRP A 56 5.10 6.72 11.50
C TRP A 56 4.94 5.36 12.18
N LEU A 57 5.05 4.25 11.44
CA LEU A 57 4.96 2.88 11.98
C LEU A 57 6.00 2.62 13.08
N ILE A 58 7.24 3.09 12.87
CA ILE A 58 8.35 2.93 13.81
C ILE A 58 8.09 3.68 15.13
N GLU A 59 7.45 4.83 15.05
CA GLU A 59 7.09 5.65 16.22
C GLU A 59 5.93 5.04 17.03
N GLN A 60 5.12 4.15 16.46
CA GLN A 60 3.96 3.61 17.18
C GLN A 60 4.37 2.62 18.27
N GLU A 61 5.55 2.00 18.17
CA GLU A 61 6.02 0.97 19.11
C GLU A 61 5.01 -0.19 19.27
N ARG A 62 4.40 -0.61 18.16
CA ARG A 62 3.42 -1.71 18.08
C ARG A 62 3.80 -2.74 17.04
N ASP A 63 3.32 -3.97 17.22
CA ASP A 63 3.46 -5.02 16.21
C ASP A 63 2.79 -4.62 14.89
N ILE A 64 3.44 -4.96 13.78
CA ILE A 64 3.01 -4.62 12.42
C ILE A 64 2.65 -5.90 11.67
N LEU A 65 1.41 -5.95 11.17
CA LEU A 65 0.99 -6.96 10.19
C LEU A 65 0.84 -6.29 8.81
N VAL A 66 1.66 -6.67 7.85
CA VAL A 66 1.53 -6.21 6.47
C VAL A 66 0.63 -7.16 5.69
N LEU A 67 -0.59 -6.71 5.38
CA LEU A 67 -1.57 -7.48 4.61
C LEU A 67 -1.52 -7.08 3.12
N GLY A 68 -0.90 -7.92 2.29
CA GLY A 68 -1.00 -7.79 0.84
C GLY A 68 -2.43 -8.10 0.36
N SER A 69 -2.99 -7.25 -0.52
CA SER A 69 -4.36 -7.40 -1.03
C SER A 69 -4.54 -8.61 -1.96
N GLY A 70 -3.44 -9.06 -2.57
CA GLY A 70 -3.43 -10.20 -3.48
C GLY A 70 -4.16 -9.92 -4.79
N TRP A 71 -4.25 -10.95 -5.62
CA TRP A 71 -5.04 -10.90 -6.86
C TRP A 71 -5.81 -12.19 -7.07
N LYS A 72 -7.15 -12.12 -7.05
CA LYS A 72 -8.04 -13.30 -7.17
C LYS A 72 -7.65 -14.41 -6.17
N ASP A 73 -7.42 -14.03 -4.92
CA ASP A 73 -7.01 -14.92 -3.83
C ASP A 73 -5.67 -15.64 -4.08
N LYS A 74 -4.82 -15.06 -4.92
CA LYS A 74 -3.47 -15.54 -5.21
C LYS A 74 -2.41 -14.54 -4.78
N PHE A 75 -1.23 -15.08 -4.54
CA PHE A 75 0.00 -14.34 -4.36
C PHE A 75 0.18 -13.28 -5.45
N ASN A 76 0.54 -12.06 -5.03
CA ASN A 76 0.73 -10.92 -5.91
C ASN A 76 2.12 -10.32 -5.74
N LEU A 77 2.86 -10.18 -6.84
CA LEU A 77 4.28 -9.86 -6.76
C LEU A 77 4.50 -8.38 -6.40
N GLU A 78 3.71 -7.46 -6.95
CA GLU A 78 3.78 -6.05 -6.61
C GLU A 78 3.43 -5.77 -5.13
N ASP A 79 2.40 -6.42 -4.59
CA ASP A 79 2.04 -6.32 -3.16
C ASP A 79 3.18 -6.85 -2.29
N THR A 80 3.82 -7.94 -2.72
CA THR A 80 4.95 -8.56 -2.00
C THR A 80 6.19 -7.67 -2.02
N ILE A 81 6.47 -7.00 -3.16
CA ILE A 81 7.56 -6.01 -3.25
C ILE A 81 7.27 -4.84 -2.29
N CYS A 82 6.05 -4.32 -2.27
CA CYS A 82 5.68 -3.24 -1.37
C CYS A 82 5.78 -3.66 0.10
N ALA A 83 5.29 -4.86 0.45
CA ALA A 83 5.38 -5.41 1.79
C ALA A 83 6.85 -5.63 2.20
N GLY A 84 7.66 -6.13 1.28
CA GLY A 84 9.10 -6.28 1.45
C GLY A 84 9.80 -4.95 1.71
N ALA A 85 9.43 -3.88 1.00
CA ALA A 85 9.97 -2.54 1.20
C ALA A 85 9.65 -1.99 2.60
N ILE A 86 8.40 -2.17 3.06
CA ILE A 86 7.96 -1.74 4.40
C ILE A 86 8.73 -2.53 5.46
N ALA A 87 8.77 -3.86 5.33
CA ALA A 87 9.48 -4.73 6.26
C ALA A 87 10.98 -4.41 6.32
N ASP A 88 11.63 -4.24 5.16
CA ASP A 88 13.06 -3.93 5.09
C ASP A 88 13.38 -2.65 5.88
N LYS A 89 12.61 -1.59 5.65
CA LYS A 89 12.81 -0.29 6.31
C LYS A 89 12.52 -0.33 7.82
N CYS A 90 11.46 -1.04 8.23
CA CYS A 90 11.16 -1.20 9.65
C CYS A 90 12.24 -2.03 10.37
N LEU A 91 12.74 -3.10 9.74
CA LEU A 91 13.82 -3.92 10.31
C LEU A 91 15.15 -3.16 10.38
N GLU A 92 15.48 -2.37 9.36
CA GLU A 92 16.71 -1.54 9.34
C GLU A 92 16.74 -0.48 10.47
N SER A 93 15.59 -0.11 11.03
CA SER A 93 15.52 0.79 12.19
C SER A 93 16.10 0.18 13.48
N GLY A 94 16.26 -1.15 13.54
CA GLY A 94 16.66 -1.86 14.75
C GLY A 94 15.58 -1.97 15.84
N ARG A 95 14.38 -1.42 15.61
CA ARG A 95 13.24 -1.47 16.54
C ARG A 95 12.32 -2.68 16.34
N PHE A 96 12.49 -3.40 15.22
CA PHE A 96 11.66 -4.54 14.85
C PHE A 96 12.51 -5.77 14.57
N PHE A 97 11.93 -6.94 14.79
CA PHE A 97 12.46 -8.22 14.35
C PHE A 97 11.35 -9.00 13.63
N ALA A 98 11.74 -9.92 12.75
CA ALA A 98 10.79 -10.78 12.05
C ALA A 98 11.38 -12.18 11.91
N ASN A 99 10.61 -13.17 12.37
CA ASN A 99 10.98 -14.59 12.28
C ASN A 99 10.16 -15.35 11.23
N GLU A 100 9.17 -14.70 10.63
CA GLU A 100 8.28 -15.31 9.64
C GLU A 100 8.93 -15.38 8.26
N ASP A 101 8.90 -16.57 7.65
CA ASP A 101 9.45 -16.83 6.32
C ASP A 101 8.85 -15.91 5.25
N SER A 102 7.57 -15.55 5.38
CA SER A 102 6.90 -14.62 4.48
C SER A 102 7.57 -13.24 4.48
N THR A 103 8.00 -12.76 5.64
CA THR A 103 8.66 -11.46 5.78
C THR A 103 10.08 -11.52 5.23
N VAL A 104 10.80 -12.62 5.51
CA VAL A 104 12.14 -12.86 4.94
C VAL A 104 12.08 -12.90 3.41
N ALA A 105 11.16 -13.68 2.84
CA ALA A 105 10.97 -13.81 1.41
C ALA A 105 10.60 -12.46 0.76
N ALA A 106 9.63 -11.73 1.33
CA ALA A 106 9.21 -10.43 0.82
C ALA A 106 10.37 -9.43 0.79
N LYS A 107 11.15 -9.35 1.88
CA LYS A 107 12.34 -8.50 1.98
C LYS A 107 13.36 -8.81 0.87
N PHE A 108 13.68 -10.08 0.66
CA PHE A 108 14.61 -10.47 -0.40
C PHE A 108 14.07 -10.18 -1.81
N ILE A 109 12.79 -10.44 -2.06
CA ILE A 109 12.14 -10.09 -3.33
C ILE A 109 12.23 -8.58 -3.58
N PHE A 110 11.93 -7.76 -2.58
CA PHE A 110 12.07 -6.31 -2.68
C PHE A 110 13.53 -5.93 -3.01
N ARG A 111 14.49 -6.37 -2.19
CA ARG A 111 15.92 -6.03 -2.39
C ARG A 111 16.45 -6.44 -3.76
N SER A 112 16.08 -7.61 -4.26
CA SER A 112 16.47 -8.07 -5.60
C SER A 112 15.80 -7.30 -6.74
N SER A 113 14.66 -6.64 -6.47
CA SER A 113 13.92 -5.87 -7.46
C SER A 113 14.21 -4.36 -7.42
N ARG A 114 14.78 -3.83 -6.33
CA ARG A 114 14.77 -2.40 -6.00
C ARG A 114 15.41 -1.50 -7.05
N ASP A 115 16.46 -1.97 -7.72
CA ASP A 115 17.20 -1.19 -8.71
C ASP A 115 16.40 -1.01 -10.01
N ASN A 116 15.46 -1.94 -10.29
CA ASN A 116 14.57 -1.84 -11.44
C ASN A 116 13.28 -2.64 -11.26
N MET A 117 12.39 -2.19 -10.37
CA MET A 117 11.12 -2.88 -10.07
C MET A 117 10.24 -3.01 -11.32
N PHE A 118 10.30 -2.00 -12.19
CA PHE A 118 9.53 -1.99 -13.44
C PHE A 118 9.96 -3.14 -14.36
N ALA A 119 11.26 -3.39 -14.53
CA ALA A 119 11.77 -4.51 -15.31
C ALA A 119 11.58 -5.85 -14.59
N PHE A 120 11.80 -5.91 -13.28
CA PHE A 120 11.61 -7.11 -12.47
C PHE A 120 10.19 -7.67 -12.63
N LEU A 121 9.19 -6.78 -12.56
CA LEU A 121 7.80 -7.13 -12.74
C LEU A 121 7.42 -7.48 -14.20
N LYS A 122 8.31 -7.30 -15.20
CA LYS A 122 8.03 -7.71 -16.59
C LYS A 122 7.81 -9.22 -16.71
N ALA A 123 8.43 -10.01 -15.82
CA ALA A 123 8.24 -11.45 -15.73
C ALA A 123 6.95 -11.86 -14.98
N SER A 124 6.29 -10.93 -14.28
CA SER A 124 5.11 -11.23 -13.47
C SER A 124 3.88 -11.55 -14.32
N SER A 125 3.04 -12.46 -13.81
CA SER A 125 1.78 -12.86 -14.46
C SER A 125 0.82 -11.67 -14.63
N HIS A 126 0.84 -10.73 -13.68
CA HIS A 126 0.00 -9.54 -13.69
C HIS A 126 0.40 -8.55 -14.79
N ARG A 127 1.72 -8.34 -15.02
CA ARG A 127 2.24 -7.39 -16.02
C ARG A 127 2.01 -7.85 -17.46
N ARG A 128 2.10 -9.17 -17.74
CA ARG A 128 1.75 -9.74 -19.05
C ARG A 128 0.33 -9.38 -19.48
N ARG A 129 -0.58 -9.24 -18.51
CA ARG A 129 -1.97 -8.84 -18.72
C ARG A 129 -2.13 -7.32 -18.84
N LEU A 130 -1.49 -6.54 -17.96
CA LEU A 130 -1.56 -5.06 -17.99
C LEU A 130 -1.02 -4.47 -19.30
N ARG A 131 -0.08 -5.16 -19.97
CA ARG A 131 0.42 -4.75 -21.30
C ARG A 131 -0.69 -4.64 -22.35
N LYS A 132 -1.82 -5.35 -22.18
CA LYS A 132 -2.99 -5.25 -23.07
C LYS A 132 -3.91 -4.06 -22.77
N LEU A 133 -3.71 -3.38 -21.62
CA LEU A 133 -4.60 -2.33 -21.11
C LEU A 133 -3.99 -0.92 -21.18
N ASN A 134 -2.80 -0.75 -21.77
CA ASN A 134 -2.06 0.52 -21.85
C ASN A 134 -1.78 1.21 -20.50
N LEU A 135 -1.76 0.46 -19.38
CA LEU A 135 -1.57 0.98 -18.02
C LEU A 135 -0.10 1.16 -17.61
N ASN A 136 0.81 1.41 -18.56
CA ASN A 136 2.24 1.48 -18.25
C ASN A 136 2.58 2.64 -17.31
N ASP A 137 1.95 3.79 -17.50
CA ASP A 137 2.26 4.99 -16.71
C ASP A 137 1.67 4.92 -15.31
N ASP A 138 0.50 4.29 -15.14
CA ASP A 138 -0.05 3.92 -13.83
C ASP A 138 0.93 3.02 -13.07
N VAL A 139 1.46 1.99 -13.73
CA VAL A 139 2.42 1.09 -13.09
C VAL A 139 3.71 1.81 -12.72
N LYS A 140 4.27 2.65 -13.60
CA LYS A 140 5.46 3.45 -13.26
C LYS A 140 5.20 4.34 -12.04
N TYR A 141 4.04 5.00 -12.02
CA TYR A 141 3.65 5.84 -10.90
C TYR A 141 3.57 5.05 -9.61
N CYS A 142 2.83 3.93 -9.58
CA CYS A 142 2.68 3.10 -8.38
C CYS A 142 3.99 2.45 -7.91
N LEU A 143 4.97 2.28 -8.80
CA LEU A 143 6.30 1.75 -8.46
C LEU A 143 7.31 2.84 -8.10
N THR A 144 6.95 4.12 -8.18
CA THR A 144 7.82 5.23 -7.81
C THR A 144 7.70 5.48 -6.31
N PRO A 145 8.74 5.21 -5.51
CA PRO A 145 8.66 5.41 -4.08
C PRO A 145 8.56 6.90 -3.73
N ASN A 146 7.87 7.21 -2.63
CA ASN A 146 7.95 8.51 -1.94
C ASN A 146 7.53 9.73 -2.78
N ASN A 147 6.54 9.57 -3.67
CA ASN A 147 5.93 10.68 -4.39
C ASN A 147 4.72 11.29 -3.65
N CYS A 148 4.33 10.74 -2.50
CA CYS A 148 3.37 11.35 -1.59
C CYS A 148 3.72 11.05 -0.11
N ILE A 149 3.22 11.88 0.79
CA ILE A 149 3.44 11.73 2.25
C ILE A 149 2.16 11.37 3.01
N ALA A 150 1.03 11.29 2.31
CA ALA A 150 -0.24 11.01 2.95
C ALA A 150 -0.29 9.56 3.43
N ILE A 151 -0.71 9.36 4.67
CA ILE A 151 -1.00 8.04 5.24
C ILE A 151 -2.51 7.97 5.42
N PRO A 152 -3.24 7.23 4.57
CA PRO A 152 -4.66 7.00 4.78
C PRO A 152 -4.86 6.07 5.98
N ILE A 153 -5.72 6.46 6.92
CA ILE A 153 -6.14 5.67 8.09
C ILE A 153 -7.63 5.37 8.00
N LEU A 154 -8.03 4.14 8.35
CA LEU A 154 -9.44 3.75 8.42
C LEU A 154 -10.06 4.31 9.70
N LYS A 155 -11.07 5.17 9.55
CA LYS A 155 -11.90 5.70 10.64
C LYS A 155 -13.37 5.63 10.24
N ASN A 156 -14.21 5.07 11.11
CA ASN A 156 -15.67 4.99 10.91
C ASN A 156 -16.06 4.46 9.52
N GLY A 157 -15.35 3.44 9.03
CA GLY A 157 -15.59 2.82 7.72
C GLY A 157 -15.09 3.61 6.50
N SER A 158 -14.41 4.74 6.71
CA SER A 158 -13.86 5.57 5.63
C SER A 158 -12.35 5.75 5.78
N LEU A 159 -11.64 5.90 4.65
CA LEU A 159 -10.22 6.25 4.67
C LEU A 159 -10.09 7.78 4.72
N VAL A 160 -9.44 8.27 5.76
CA VAL A 160 -9.12 9.70 5.95
C VAL A 160 -7.62 9.89 6.03
N ARG A 161 -7.13 11.10 5.75
CA ARG A 161 -5.72 11.42 5.97
C ARG A 161 -5.43 11.35 7.46
N LEU A 162 -4.37 10.63 7.83
CA LEU A 162 -3.84 10.65 9.18
C LEU A 162 -3.28 12.05 9.47
N ASN A 163 -3.86 12.71 10.47
CA ASN A 163 -3.35 13.96 11.03
C ASN A 163 -2.64 13.64 12.35
N HIS A 164 -1.57 14.36 12.69
CA HIS A 164 -0.78 14.12 13.91
C HIS A 164 -1.59 14.23 15.23
N GLU A 165 -2.85 14.71 15.18
CA GLU A 165 -3.76 14.84 16.34
C GLU A 165 -4.64 13.61 16.60
N THR A 166 -4.61 12.58 15.75
CA THR A 166 -5.66 11.54 15.77
C THR A 166 -5.42 10.29 16.62
N VAL A 167 -4.47 10.33 17.56
CA VAL A 167 -4.19 9.23 18.52
C VAL A 167 -4.66 9.61 19.95
N GLU A 168 -5.88 10.09 20.10
CA GLU A 168 -6.58 10.14 21.39
C GLU A 168 -8.06 9.85 21.13
N SER A 169 -8.47 8.59 21.27
CA SER A 169 -9.83 8.11 21.56
C SER A 169 -10.03 6.66 21.07
N ALA A 170 -9.34 5.73 21.71
CA ALA A 170 -9.80 4.35 21.80
C ALA A 170 -9.45 3.84 23.21
N SER A 171 -10.15 4.40 24.19
CA SER A 171 -10.16 3.95 25.58
C SER A 171 -11.58 4.09 26.09
N VAL A 172 -12.42 3.11 25.79
CA VAL A 172 -13.60 2.74 26.60
C VAL A 172 -13.70 1.22 26.59
#